data_AF-A0A4Y7PJ41-F1
#
_entry.id   AF-A0A4Y7PJ41-F1
#
_cell.length_a   1.000
_cell.length_b   1.000
_cell.length_c   1.000
_cell.angle_alpha   90.00
_cell.angle_beta   90.00
_cell.angle_gamma   90.00
#
_symmetry.space_group_name_H-M   'P 1'
#
loop_
_entity.id
_entity.type
_entity.pdbx_description
1 polymer ?
#
loop_
_entity_poly.entity_id
_entity_poly.type
_entity_poly.pdbx_seq_one_letter_code
_entity_poly.pdbx_strand_id
1 'polypeptide(L)'
;MDTLDFLRCLALDHRTEARTRCASAAEEDSVFCDFHKVQEVKLLKKYKQYNAEFEAFDDSSLCKDLKTIMDCESLEQIRAWNSVARQKWTIGYREMMLRTRHHDQFFAGGDEGHKFWLSSLSEKLEDLECFIEACDHQAYKLILAGEKASWVQEDYFHNEDNQCSDDNVSEPSCESDRSDMSDDDPYATKRARLISNLIHQLHCTRWILPPSSTSEEEQTDQSTVIAYIFRRIIVRSPNLFVRAHSGNFPDIDSFISDGDMSISELEKLSKKIRRGRNGAISAELIRNAIVDALRDQDDVSEGVGRVSLLGGWVYQKPSDQAMSRAGWDIFHQFIFCANCALMVCRSFEEWMRFQRLTIIGNKYCHWLPPFNWTLPQEIFQIFGIYYWDRWVGKTAVEKIVPKSKKSKVCYSETQDRNIVYLRMSANDRFAQPFMQAMLDAKGKYAILARNVLTGETLHDPSQSPGHPTDLWLQRSRSSFSPAQLRTSQWTITNSFDFGYMDYLNTCNSAAKLKSRFADVYEVAVLDLRFTSNGKFVRDIAEILCHVHGYKNCVDAITGEEMLAVDAGEISTHMCRPPVSGDLLTVKLPNAKYRTKPSTRSVRSKA
;
A
#
# COMPACT_ATOMS: atom_id res chain seq x y z
N MET A 1 -53.46 -19.26 19.34
CA MET A 1 -53.36 -18.79 17.94
C MET A 1 -54.66 -18.08 17.65
N ASP A 2 -54.62 -16.76 17.65
CA ASP A 2 -55.80 -15.93 17.48
C ASP A 2 -56.36 -16.11 16.06
N THR A 3 -57.67 -16.32 15.95
CA THR A 3 -58.40 -16.56 14.70
C THR A 3 -58.31 -15.43 13.66
N LEU A 4 -57.60 -14.34 13.97
CA LEU A 4 -57.32 -13.21 13.08
C LEU A 4 -56.04 -13.39 12.23
N ASP A 5 -55.19 -14.37 12.52
CA ASP A 5 -53.92 -14.58 11.79
C ASP A 5 -54.09 -15.31 10.44
N PHE A 6 -55.27 -15.89 10.20
CA PHE A 6 -55.63 -16.57 8.94
C PHE A 6 -55.91 -15.63 7.77
N LEU A 7 -55.95 -14.31 8.02
CA LEU A 7 -56.24 -13.31 6.99
C LEU A 7 -55.00 -12.70 6.37
N ARG A 8 -53.78 -13.05 6.79
CA ARG A 8 -52.54 -12.41 6.29
C ARG A 8 -51.83 -13.28 5.27
N CYS A 9 -51.26 -12.63 4.26
CA CYS A 9 -50.44 -13.28 3.24
C CYS A 9 -49.23 -13.99 3.87
N LEU A 10 -49.04 -15.28 3.55
CA LEU A 10 -47.96 -16.10 4.10
C LEU A 10 -46.58 -15.84 3.46
N ALA A 11 -46.51 -15.07 2.36
CA ALA A 11 -45.26 -14.78 1.69
C ALA A 11 -44.31 -13.97 2.60
N LEU A 12 -43.02 -14.32 2.57
CA LEU A 12 -41.99 -13.60 3.32
C LEU A 12 -41.42 -12.44 2.50
N ASP A 13 -41.26 -11.28 3.11
CA ASP A 13 -40.64 -10.13 2.48
C ASP A 13 -39.11 -10.27 2.49
N HIS A 14 -38.56 -10.64 1.32
CA HIS A 14 -37.13 -10.77 1.06
C HIS A 14 -36.34 -9.46 1.20
N ARG A 15 -37.00 -8.30 1.33
CA ARG A 15 -36.34 -7.00 1.53
C ARG A 15 -35.90 -6.75 2.97
N THR A 16 -36.55 -7.44 3.91
CA THR A 16 -36.21 -7.33 5.33
C THR A 16 -35.22 -8.43 5.69
N GLU A 17 -34.12 -8.09 6.34
CA GLU A 17 -33.20 -9.13 6.88
C GLU A 17 -33.95 -10.09 7.81
N ALA A 18 -34.98 -9.58 8.50
CA ALA A 18 -35.87 -10.34 9.37
C ALA A 18 -36.84 -11.29 8.64
N ARG A 19 -36.88 -11.27 7.30
CA ARG A 19 -37.80 -12.07 6.45
C ARG A 19 -39.24 -12.04 6.96
N THR A 20 -39.76 -10.87 7.27
CA THR A 20 -41.09 -10.72 7.89
C THR A 20 -42.21 -11.09 6.93
N ARG A 21 -43.32 -11.63 7.43
CA ARG A 21 -44.52 -11.92 6.61
C ARG A 21 -45.09 -10.64 5.99
N CYS A 22 -45.65 -10.77 4.80
CA CYS A 22 -46.38 -9.70 4.12
C CYS A 22 -47.53 -9.17 4.99
N ALA A 23 -47.65 -7.84 5.08
CA ALA A 23 -48.70 -7.19 5.87
C ALA A 23 -50.07 -7.20 5.20
N SER A 24 -50.13 -7.47 3.88
CA SER A 24 -51.37 -7.50 3.11
C SER A 24 -52.24 -8.70 3.46
N ALA A 25 -53.56 -8.53 3.31
CA ALA A 25 -54.51 -9.62 3.49
C ALA A 25 -54.39 -10.66 2.36
N ALA A 26 -54.58 -11.93 2.70
CA ALA A 26 -54.68 -13.01 1.73
C ALA A 26 -56.03 -12.96 0.97
N GLU A 27 -56.08 -13.49 -0.25
CA GLU A 27 -57.37 -13.62 -0.97
C GLU A 27 -58.24 -14.73 -0.39
N GLU A 28 -59.55 -14.70 -0.66
CA GLU A 28 -60.53 -15.64 -0.11
C GLU A 28 -60.20 -17.12 -0.38
N ASP A 29 -59.57 -17.42 -1.53
CA ASP A 29 -59.17 -18.78 -1.95
C ASP A 29 -57.65 -19.00 -2.01
N SER A 30 -56.87 -18.12 -1.38
CA SER A 30 -55.40 -18.15 -1.47
C SER A 30 -54.77 -17.89 -0.11
N VAL A 31 -53.62 -18.52 0.15
CA VAL A 31 -52.78 -18.16 1.31
C VAL A 31 -51.89 -16.93 1.04
N PHE A 32 -51.99 -16.36 -0.16
CA PHE A 32 -51.23 -15.19 -0.61
C PHE A 32 -52.18 -14.05 -1.02
N CYS A 33 -51.72 -12.80 -0.88
CA CYS A 33 -52.39 -11.66 -1.49
C CYS A 33 -52.28 -11.71 -3.03
N ASP A 34 -53.11 -10.95 -3.74
CA ASP A 34 -53.16 -10.92 -5.22
C ASP A 34 -51.75 -10.77 -5.85
N PHE A 35 -50.99 -9.77 -5.37
CA PHE A 35 -49.62 -9.52 -5.83
C PHE A 35 -48.69 -10.74 -5.68
N HIS A 36 -48.67 -11.34 -4.48
CA HIS A 36 -47.80 -12.47 -4.19
C HIS A 36 -48.25 -13.76 -4.88
N LYS A 37 -49.54 -13.94 -5.12
CA LYS A 37 -50.09 -15.04 -5.93
C LYS A 37 -49.59 -14.95 -7.38
N VAL A 38 -49.65 -13.76 -7.98
CA VAL A 38 -49.11 -13.53 -9.34
C VAL A 38 -47.58 -13.75 -9.36
N GLN A 39 -46.84 -13.26 -8.36
CA GLN A 39 -45.40 -13.48 -8.28
C GLN A 39 -45.01 -14.95 -8.12
N GLU A 40 -45.72 -15.70 -7.28
CA GLU A 40 -45.50 -17.13 -7.05
C GLU A 40 -45.58 -17.90 -8.39
N VAL A 41 -46.69 -17.72 -9.12
CA VAL A 41 -46.92 -18.39 -10.41
C VAL A 41 -45.86 -18.00 -11.44
N LYS A 42 -45.48 -16.72 -11.49
CA LYS A 42 -44.44 -16.22 -12.39
C LYS A 42 -43.08 -16.87 -12.10
N LEU A 43 -42.64 -16.86 -10.84
CA LEU A 43 -41.35 -17.44 -10.44
C LEU A 43 -41.34 -18.95 -10.67
N LEU A 44 -42.45 -19.64 -10.32
CA LEU A 44 -42.65 -21.07 -10.57
C LEU A 44 -42.47 -21.43 -12.03
N LYS A 45 -43.15 -20.70 -12.92
CA LYS A 45 -43.07 -20.91 -14.37
C LYS A 45 -41.64 -20.70 -14.87
N LYS A 46 -40.98 -19.62 -14.44
CA LYS A 46 -39.62 -19.27 -14.89
C LYS A 46 -38.57 -20.29 -14.46
N TYR A 47 -38.52 -20.69 -13.19
CA TYR A 47 -37.49 -21.65 -12.77
C TYR A 47 -37.74 -23.04 -13.38
N LYS A 48 -39.00 -23.46 -13.57
CA LYS A 48 -39.32 -24.71 -14.28
C LYS A 48 -38.89 -24.68 -15.75
N GLN A 49 -39.03 -23.54 -16.41
CA GLN A 49 -38.51 -23.34 -17.75
C GLN A 49 -36.99 -23.53 -17.79
N TYR A 50 -36.24 -22.83 -16.93
CA TYR A 50 -34.78 -22.99 -16.89
C TYR A 50 -34.34 -24.42 -16.50
N ASN A 51 -35.09 -25.10 -15.64
CA ASN A 51 -34.84 -26.50 -15.31
C ASN A 51 -34.96 -27.38 -16.56
N ALA A 52 -36.02 -27.20 -17.36
CA ALA A 52 -36.21 -27.93 -18.60
C ALA A 52 -35.12 -27.62 -19.63
N GLU A 53 -34.72 -26.35 -19.75
CA GLU A 53 -33.61 -25.93 -20.63
C GLU A 53 -32.27 -26.52 -20.18
N PHE A 54 -31.99 -26.58 -18.87
CA PHE A 54 -30.76 -27.14 -18.32
C PHE A 54 -30.65 -28.64 -18.56
N GLU A 55 -31.74 -29.39 -18.35
CA GLU A 55 -31.78 -30.84 -18.58
C GLU A 55 -31.80 -31.20 -20.07
N ALA A 56 -32.32 -30.32 -20.93
CA ALA A 56 -32.30 -30.50 -22.39
C ALA A 56 -31.01 -30.03 -23.05
N PHE A 57 -30.04 -29.50 -22.29
CA PHE A 57 -28.79 -28.98 -22.82
C PHE A 57 -27.92 -30.09 -23.43
N ASP A 58 -27.37 -29.86 -24.63
CA ASP A 58 -26.56 -30.85 -25.33
C ASP A 58 -25.11 -30.90 -24.83
N ASP A 59 -24.84 -31.86 -23.95
CA ASP A 59 -23.52 -32.12 -23.37
C ASP A 59 -22.51 -32.74 -24.34
N SER A 60 -22.93 -33.15 -25.55
CA SER A 60 -21.99 -33.73 -26.52
C SER A 60 -20.93 -32.74 -27.01
N SER A 61 -21.23 -31.45 -26.89
CA SER A 61 -20.36 -30.34 -27.25
C SER A 61 -19.33 -29.98 -26.16
N LEU A 62 -19.47 -30.51 -24.94
CA LEU A 62 -18.53 -30.33 -23.84
C LEU A 62 -17.39 -31.35 -23.93
N CYS A 63 -16.18 -30.94 -23.54
CA CYS A 63 -15.10 -31.90 -23.32
C CYS A 63 -15.45 -32.79 -22.12
N LYS A 64 -15.16 -34.10 -22.21
CA LYS A 64 -15.51 -35.06 -21.14
C LYS A 64 -14.42 -35.19 -20.08
N ASP A 65 -13.23 -34.64 -20.34
CA ASP A 65 -12.04 -34.86 -19.53
C ASP A 65 -11.22 -33.57 -19.39
N LEU A 66 -10.91 -33.20 -18.15
CA LEU A 66 -10.11 -32.02 -17.84
C LEU A 66 -8.68 -32.16 -18.37
N LYS A 67 -8.12 -33.37 -18.39
CA LYS A 67 -6.77 -33.58 -18.94
C LYS A 67 -6.74 -33.25 -20.43
N THR A 68 -7.75 -33.70 -21.17
CA THR A 68 -7.92 -33.34 -22.59
C THR A 68 -7.98 -31.82 -22.82
N ILE A 69 -8.57 -31.05 -21.90
CA ILE A 69 -8.56 -29.58 -21.97
C ILE A 69 -7.13 -29.05 -21.79
N MET A 70 -6.41 -29.52 -20.75
CA MET A 70 -5.06 -29.07 -20.43
C MET A 70 -4.01 -29.45 -21.49
N ASP A 71 -4.26 -30.54 -22.21
CA ASP A 71 -3.40 -31.01 -23.30
C ASP A 71 -3.81 -30.40 -24.67
N CYS A 72 -4.89 -29.62 -24.73
CA CYS A 72 -5.36 -29.01 -25.97
C CYS A 72 -4.47 -27.83 -26.40
N GLU A 73 -3.97 -27.87 -27.63
CA GLU A 73 -3.14 -26.81 -28.24
C GLU A 73 -3.96 -25.83 -29.09
N SER A 74 -5.25 -26.12 -29.34
CA SER A 74 -6.12 -25.28 -30.16
C SER A 74 -6.89 -24.27 -29.30
N LEU A 75 -6.51 -23.00 -29.40
CA LEU A 75 -7.19 -21.89 -28.71
C LEU A 75 -8.67 -21.77 -29.15
N GLU A 76 -8.97 -22.03 -30.42
CA GLU A 76 -10.35 -22.00 -30.94
C GLU A 76 -11.21 -23.08 -30.30
N GLN A 77 -10.67 -24.31 -30.17
CA GLN A 77 -11.38 -25.42 -29.55
C GLN A 77 -11.66 -25.17 -28.05
N ILE A 78 -10.67 -24.63 -27.33
CA ILE A 78 -10.83 -24.28 -25.91
C ILE A 78 -11.88 -23.19 -25.73
N ARG A 79 -11.88 -22.17 -26.60
CA ARG A 79 -12.90 -21.11 -26.59
C ARG A 79 -14.30 -21.67 -26.86
N ALA A 80 -14.44 -22.60 -27.81
CA ALA A 80 -15.70 -23.26 -28.09
C ALA A 80 -16.22 -24.03 -26.86
N TRP A 81 -15.38 -24.84 -26.22
CA TRP A 81 -15.73 -25.55 -24.99
C TRP A 81 -16.11 -24.62 -23.85
N ASN A 82 -15.35 -23.53 -23.64
CA ASN A 82 -15.61 -22.54 -22.61
C ASN A 82 -16.97 -21.85 -22.80
N SER A 83 -17.28 -21.45 -24.04
CA SER A 83 -18.53 -20.77 -24.39
C SER A 83 -19.76 -21.65 -24.09
N VAL A 84 -19.72 -22.92 -24.52
CA VAL A 84 -20.78 -23.90 -24.26
C VAL A 84 -20.96 -24.12 -22.74
N ALA A 85 -19.86 -24.32 -22.01
CA ALA A 85 -19.90 -24.53 -20.56
C ALA A 85 -20.50 -23.33 -19.81
N ARG A 86 -20.12 -22.09 -20.19
CA ARG A 86 -20.69 -20.86 -19.62
C ARG A 86 -22.18 -20.71 -19.92
N GLN A 87 -22.62 -21.09 -21.11
CA GLN A 87 -24.04 -21.09 -21.46
C GLN A 87 -24.84 -22.04 -20.56
N LYS A 88 -24.37 -23.29 -20.40
CA LYS A 88 -25.02 -24.27 -19.52
C LYS A 88 -25.03 -23.81 -18.06
N TRP A 89 -23.89 -23.33 -17.57
CA TRP A 89 -23.76 -22.80 -16.21
C TRP A 89 -24.74 -21.66 -15.95
N THR A 90 -24.89 -20.72 -16.89
CA THR A 90 -25.81 -19.58 -16.76
C THR A 90 -27.27 -20.02 -16.62
N ILE A 91 -27.70 -21.02 -17.39
CA ILE A 91 -29.05 -21.59 -17.32
C ILE A 91 -29.27 -22.22 -15.93
N GLY A 92 -28.35 -23.08 -15.48
CA GLY A 92 -28.47 -23.75 -14.19
C GLY A 92 -28.40 -22.79 -13.00
N TYR A 93 -27.53 -21.78 -13.05
CA TYR A 93 -27.43 -20.77 -11.99
C TYR A 93 -28.71 -19.92 -11.88
N ARG A 94 -29.32 -19.53 -13.02
CA ARG A 94 -30.62 -18.83 -13.04
C ARG A 94 -31.74 -19.68 -12.46
N GLU A 95 -31.77 -20.96 -12.80
CA GLU A 95 -32.70 -21.92 -12.22
C GLU A 95 -32.55 -21.98 -10.70
N MET A 96 -31.32 -22.19 -10.21
CA MET A 96 -30.99 -22.26 -8.79
C MET A 96 -31.47 -21.00 -8.05
N MET A 97 -31.13 -19.81 -8.54
CA MET A 97 -31.50 -18.54 -7.90
C MET A 97 -33.01 -18.33 -7.84
N LEU A 98 -33.73 -18.57 -8.95
CA LEU A 98 -35.18 -18.40 -9.00
C LEU A 98 -35.91 -19.43 -8.16
N ARG A 99 -35.44 -20.68 -8.15
CA ARG A 99 -36.00 -21.75 -7.33
C ARG A 99 -35.80 -21.46 -5.84
N THR A 100 -34.60 -21.07 -5.43
CA THR A 100 -34.30 -20.66 -4.04
C THR A 100 -35.17 -19.49 -3.63
N ARG A 101 -35.27 -18.43 -4.44
CA ARG A 101 -36.12 -17.27 -4.13
C ARG A 101 -37.59 -17.68 -3.98
N HIS A 102 -38.11 -18.50 -4.89
CA HIS A 102 -39.49 -18.98 -4.82
C HIS A 102 -39.76 -19.77 -3.53
N HIS A 103 -38.89 -20.71 -3.16
CA HIS A 103 -39.13 -21.55 -1.98
C HIS A 103 -38.84 -20.81 -0.67
N ASP A 104 -37.84 -19.93 -0.61
CA ASP A 104 -37.61 -19.05 0.53
C ASP A 104 -38.80 -18.12 0.76
N GLN A 105 -39.36 -17.54 -0.31
CA GLN A 105 -40.43 -16.55 -0.21
C GLN A 105 -41.80 -17.18 0.11
N PHE A 106 -42.14 -18.32 -0.48
CA PHE A 106 -43.48 -18.88 -0.41
C PHE A 106 -43.60 -20.17 0.42
N PHE A 107 -42.48 -20.85 0.70
CA PHE A 107 -42.47 -22.20 1.30
C PHE A 107 -41.44 -22.39 2.41
N ALA A 108 -41.00 -21.30 3.07
CA ALA A 108 -40.06 -21.33 4.20
C ALA A 108 -38.77 -22.13 3.92
N GLY A 109 -38.25 -22.06 2.69
CA GLY A 109 -37.04 -22.75 2.25
C GLY A 109 -37.26 -24.15 1.65
N GLY A 110 -38.51 -24.55 1.43
CA GLY A 110 -38.87 -25.79 0.73
C GLY A 110 -38.74 -27.07 1.55
N ASP A 111 -39.18 -28.18 0.95
CA ASP A 111 -39.10 -29.52 1.53
C ASP A 111 -37.71 -30.18 1.33
N GLU A 112 -37.55 -31.43 1.78
CA GLU A 112 -36.29 -32.16 1.61
C GLU A 112 -35.95 -32.43 0.14
N GLY A 113 -36.96 -32.64 -0.72
CA GLY A 113 -36.75 -32.85 -2.15
C GLY A 113 -36.20 -31.60 -2.85
N HIS A 114 -36.72 -30.43 -2.49
CA HIS A 114 -36.19 -29.15 -2.94
C HIS A 114 -34.73 -28.95 -2.53
N LYS A 115 -34.40 -29.20 -1.26
CA LYS A 115 -33.03 -29.08 -0.74
C LYS A 115 -32.07 -30.04 -1.42
N PHE A 116 -32.49 -31.29 -1.62
CA PHE A 116 -31.72 -32.30 -2.35
C PHE A 116 -31.45 -31.86 -3.79
N TRP A 117 -32.47 -31.36 -4.50
CA TRP A 117 -32.29 -30.84 -5.85
C TRP A 117 -31.32 -29.67 -5.90
N LEU A 118 -31.48 -28.66 -5.03
CA LEU A 118 -30.56 -27.52 -4.98
C LEU A 118 -29.12 -27.96 -4.69
N SER A 119 -28.92 -28.93 -3.81
CA SER A 119 -27.60 -29.50 -3.54
C SER A 119 -27.01 -30.18 -4.78
N SER A 120 -27.80 -31.00 -5.49
CA SER A 120 -27.35 -31.68 -6.71
C SER A 120 -27.06 -30.71 -7.85
N LEU A 121 -27.87 -29.67 -8.00
CA LEU A 121 -27.64 -28.62 -8.99
C LEU A 121 -26.39 -27.81 -8.65
N SER A 122 -26.16 -27.49 -7.37
CA SER A 122 -24.95 -26.80 -6.91
C SER A 122 -23.69 -27.59 -7.26
N GLU A 123 -23.68 -28.90 -7.02
CA GLU A 123 -22.56 -29.79 -7.38
C GLU A 123 -22.28 -29.77 -8.89
N LYS A 124 -23.33 -29.89 -9.73
CA LYS A 124 -23.20 -29.78 -11.19
C LYS A 124 -22.66 -28.41 -11.64
N LEU A 125 -23.04 -27.33 -10.95
CA LEU A 125 -22.56 -25.98 -11.25
C LEU A 125 -21.10 -25.81 -10.83
N GLU A 126 -20.68 -26.38 -9.70
CA GLU A 126 -19.28 -26.41 -9.25
C GLU A 126 -18.39 -27.17 -10.24
N ASP A 127 -18.86 -28.30 -10.77
CA ASP A 127 -18.16 -29.05 -11.82
C ASP A 127 -17.98 -28.21 -13.10
N LEU A 128 -19.04 -27.51 -13.52
CA LEU A 128 -18.98 -26.59 -14.66
C LEU A 128 -18.04 -25.41 -14.41
N GLU A 129 -17.98 -24.88 -13.18
CA GLU A 129 -17.00 -23.83 -12.82
C GLU A 129 -15.57 -24.35 -12.93
N CYS A 130 -15.27 -25.53 -12.40
CA CYS A 130 -13.95 -26.15 -12.53
C CYS A 130 -13.56 -26.36 -14.00
N PHE A 131 -14.52 -26.77 -14.83
CA PHE A 131 -14.34 -26.94 -16.26
C PHE A 131 -14.04 -25.61 -16.98
N ILE A 132 -14.81 -24.55 -16.69
CA ILE A 132 -14.60 -23.20 -17.23
C ILE A 132 -13.23 -22.68 -16.82
N GLU A 133 -12.85 -22.84 -15.54
CA GLU A 133 -11.54 -22.43 -15.04
C GLU A 133 -10.41 -23.18 -15.74
N ALA A 134 -10.53 -24.49 -16.00
CA ALA A 134 -9.53 -25.25 -16.75
C ALA A 134 -9.37 -24.72 -18.19
N CYS A 135 -10.49 -24.43 -18.86
CA CYS A 135 -10.47 -23.82 -20.20
C CYS A 135 -9.79 -22.45 -20.19
N ASP A 136 -10.14 -21.58 -19.23
CA ASP A 136 -9.55 -20.24 -19.10
C ASP A 136 -8.04 -20.33 -18.82
N HIS A 137 -7.59 -21.26 -17.97
CA HIS A 137 -6.17 -21.48 -17.69
C HIS A 137 -5.39 -21.96 -18.93
N GLN A 138 -5.96 -22.88 -19.70
CA GLN A 138 -5.28 -23.37 -20.90
C GLN A 138 -5.26 -22.30 -21.99
N ALA A 139 -6.38 -21.60 -22.24
CA ALA A 139 -6.43 -20.48 -23.17
C ALA A 139 -5.41 -19.40 -22.79
N TYR A 140 -5.31 -19.07 -21.50
CA TYR A 140 -4.31 -18.15 -20.97
C TYR A 140 -2.89 -18.57 -21.32
N LYS A 141 -2.52 -19.85 -21.07
CA LYS A 141 -1.20 -20.37 -21.42
C LYS A 141 -0.90 -20.27 -22.92
N LEU A 142 -1.86 -20.64 -23.76
CA LEU A 142 -1.69 -20.60 -25.22
C LEU A 142 -1.53 -19.15 -25.74
N ILE A 143 -2.32 -18.21 -25.22
CA ILE A 143 -2.19 -16.79 -25.60
C ILE A 143 -0.82 -16.25 -25.17
N LEU A 144 -0.42 -16.48 -23.91
CA LEU A 144 0.89 -16.03 -23.44
C LEU A 144 2.05 -16.65 -24.23
N ALA A 145 1.96 -17.93 -24.60
CA ALA A 145 2.96 -18.58 -25.45
C ALA A 145 3.00 -17.94 -26.85
N GLY A 146 1.85 -17.69 -27.46
CA GLY A 146 1.74 -17.06 -28.77
C GLY A 146 2.29 -15.63 -28.82
N GLU A 147 2.11 -14.87 -27.73
CA GLU A 147 2.58 -13.49 -27.61
C GLU A 147 3.99 -13.36 -27.00
N LYS A 148 4.66 -14.48 -26.71
CA LYS A 148 5.95 -14.50 -26.00
C LYS A 148 5.89 -13.77 -24.64
N ALA A 149 4.74 -13.89 -23.97
CA ALA A 149 4.42 -13.25 -22.70
C ALA A 149 4.40 -14.25 -21.51
N SER A 150 5.13 -15.37 -21.60
CA SER A 150 5.20 -16.37 -20.52
C SER A 150 5.67 -15.80 -19.18
N TRP A 151 6.44 -14.71 -19.21
CA TRP A 151 6.90 -13.96 -18.04
C TRP A 151 5.79 -13.53 -17.08
N VAL A 152 4.55 -13.37 -17.56
CA VAL A 152 3.41 -13.01 -16.70
C VAL A 152 3.19 -14.07 -15.59
N GLN A 153 3.59 -15.32 -15.85
CA GLN A 153 3.45 -16.44 -14.92
C GLN A 153 4.63 -16.57 -13.92
N GLU A 154 5.81 -15.98 -14.22
CA GLU A 154 7.05 -16.22 -13.47
C GLU A 154 7.16 -15.41 -12.17
N ASP A 155 6.54 -14.23 -12.08
CA ASP A 155 6.71 -13.26 -10.97
C ASP A 155 5.91 -13.56 -9.69
N TYR A 156 5.16 -14.66 -9.62
CA TYR A 156 4.23 -14.93 -8.51
C TYR A 156 4.94 -15.20 -7.16
N PHE A 157 6.21 -15.61 -7.18
CA PHE A 157 6.87 -16.19 -5.99
C PHE A 157 7.63 -15.21 -5.08
N HIS A 158 7.68 -13.90 -5.39
CA HIS A 158 8.63 -13.00 -4.71
C HIS A 158 8.05 -11.83 -3.89
N ASN A 159 6.73 -11.64 -3.82
CA ASN A 159 6.17 -10.37 -3.30
C ASN A 159 5.15 -10.47 -2.14
N GLU A 160 4.85 -11.65 -1.59
CA GLU A 160 3.84 -11.77 -0.53
C GLU A 160 4.30 -11.31 0.87
N ASP A 161 5.61 -11.15 1.12
CA ASP A 161 6.14 -10.79 2.45
C ASP A 161 6.05 -9.29 2.84
N ASN A 162 5.26 -8.50 2.11
CA ASN A 162 5.35 -7.04 2.11
C ASN A 162 4.16 -6.31 2.77
N GLN A 163 3.58 -6.87 3.84
CA GLN A 163 2.51 -6.19 4.58
C GLN A 163 3.10 -5.33 5.71
N CYS A 164 2.96 -4.00 5.57
CA CYS A 164 3.28 -3.05 6.64
C CYS A 164 2.20 -3.16 7.73
N SER A 165 2.60 -3.62 8.91
CA SER A 165 1.75 -3.71 10.10
C SER A 165 1.41 -2.30 10.61
N ASP A 166 0.13 -1.90 10.52
CA ASP A 166 -0.34 -0.69 11.22
C ASP A 166 -1.85 -0.72 11.59
N ASP A 167 -2.23 0.10 12.56
CA ASP A 167 -3.38 -0.05 13.48
C ASP A 167 -4.80 0.38 13.00
N ASN A 168 -5.78 -0.51 13.18
CA ASN A 168 -7.26 -0.37 13.14
C ASN A 168 -7.91 0.90 12.55
N VAL A 169 -8.62 0.74 11.42
CA VAL A 169 -9.64 1.68 10.93
C VAL A 169 -10.93 0.89 10.70
N SER A 170 -12.03 1.33 11.32
CA SER A 170 -13.35 0.69 11.21
C SER A 170 -13.99 0.95 9.84
N GLU A 171 -14.57 -0.09 9.24
CA GLU A 171 -15.31 0.02 7.96
C GLU A 171 -16.58 0.87 8.13
N PRO A 172 -16.89 1.79 7.19
CA PRO A 172 -18.19 2.45 7.14
C PRO A 172 -19.22 1.54 6.46
N SER A 173 -20.33 1.23 7.15
CA SER A 173 -21.50 0.60 6.54
C SER A 173 -22.23 1.62 5.67
N CYS A 174 -22.36 1.34 4.38
CA CYS A 174 -23.17 2.13 3.46
C CYS A 174 -24.53 1.44 3.27
N GLU A 175 -25.47 1.77 4.16
CA GLU A 175 -26.88 1.43 4.00
C GLU A 175 -27.65 2.70 3.66
N SER A 176 -27.98 2.88 2.38
CA SER A 176 -29.23 3.50 1.96
C SER A 176 -29.30 3.55 0.44
N ASP A 177 -30.11 2.69 -0.17
CA ASP A 177 -30.99 3.18 -1.24
C ASP A 177 -32.20 2.26 -1.35
N ARG A 178 -33.38 2.86 -1.16
CA ARG A 178 -34.69 2.21 -1.21
C ARG A 178 -35.43 2.81 -2.42
N SER A 179 -35.19 2.27 -3.61
CA SER A 179 -35.92 2.65 -4.82
C SER A 179 -36.85 1.52 -5.31
N ASP A 180 -37.81 1.96 -6.10
CA ASP A 180 -39.11 1.36 -6.41
C ASP A 180 -39.05 0.07 -7.25
N MET A 181 -40.10 -0.76 -7.13
CA MET A 181 -40.22 -2.12 -7.68
C MET A 181 -40.28 -2.18 -9.21
N SER A 182 -39.20 -2.61 -9.88
CA SER A 182 -39.24 -3.24 -11.20
C SER A 182 -39.20 -4.78 -11.08
N ASP A 183 -39.80 -5.47 -12.05
CA ASP A 183 -39.98 -6.94 -12.20
C ASP A 183 -38.64 -7.68 -12.46
N ASP A 184 -37.53 -7.17 -11.91
CA ASP A 184 -36.16 -7.47 -12.33
C ASP A 184 -35.60 -8.77 -11.73
N ASP A 185 -34.85 -9.48 -12.57
CA ASP A 185 -34.10 -10.69 -12.23
C ASP A 185 -33.11 -10.41 -11.08
N PRO A 186 -33.23 -11.08 -9.92
CA PRO A 186 -32.36 -10.83 -8.76
C PRO A 186 -30.88 -11.06 -9.05
N TYR A 187 -30.55 -11.92 -10.02
CA TYR A 187 -29.18 -12.07 -10.50
C TYR A 187 -28.71 -10.79 -11.18
N ALA A 188 -29.49 -10.27 -12.14
CA ALA A 188 -29.21 -9.03 -12.84
C ALA A 188 -29.10 -7.84 -11.88
N THR A 189 -29.95 -7.76 -10.85
CA THR A 189 -29.88 -6.70 -9.84
C THR A 189 -28.60 -6.77 -9.00
N LYS A 190 -28.25 -7.96 -8.46
CA LYS A 190 -27.00 -8.12 -7.67
C LYS A 190 -25.78 -7.82 -8.53
N ARG A 191 -25.77 -8.30 -9.78
CA ARG A 191 -24.72 -8.03 -10.76
C ARG A 191 -24.58 -6.54 -11.07
N ALA A 192 -25.68 -5.86 -11.39
CA ALA A 192 -25.69 -4.42 -11.65
C ALA A 192 -25.17 -3.60 -10.46
N ARG A 193 -25.54 -3.99 -9.22
CA ARG A 193 -25.00 -3.37 -8.01
C ARG A 193 -23.49 -3.57 -7.87
N LEU A 194 -22.97 -4.76 -8.15
CA LEU A 194 -21.53 -5.03 -8.12
C LEU A 194 -20.77 -4.23 -9.18
N ILE A 195 -21.31 -4.16 -10.40
CA ILE A 195 -20.75 -3.35 -11.50
C ILE A 195 -20.73 -1.88 -11.09
N SER A 196 -21.84 -1.34 -10.62
CA SER A 196 -21.94 0.04 -10.15
C SER A 196 -20.94 0.33 -9.03
N ASN A 197 -20.82 -0.57 -8.05
CA ASN A 197 -19.85 -0.47 -6.97
C ASN A 197 -18.40 -0.52 -7.47
N LEU A 198 -18.09 -1.36 -8.46
CA LEU A 198 -16.74 -1.47 -9.04
C LEU A 198 -16.36 -0.22 -9.85
N ILE A 199 -17.25 0.24 -10.73
CA ILE A 199 -17.08 1.49 -11.48
C ILE A 199 -16.91 2.64 -10.50
N HIS A 200 -17.76 2.72 -9.48
CA HIS A 200 -17.60 3.69 -8.40
C HIS A 200 -16.25 3.51 -7.67
N GLN A 201 -15.80 2.30 -7.37
CA GLN A 201 -14.50 2.08 -6.70
C GLN A 201 -13.31 2.51 -7.56
N LEU A 202 -13.43 2.44 -8.89
CA LEU A 202 -12.39 2.89 -9.81
C LEU A 202 -12.42 4.41 -9.96
N HIS A 203 -13.59 4.98 -10.25
CA HIS A 203 -13.76 6.40 -10.59
C HIS A 203 -14.01 7.33 -9.42
N CYS A 204 -14.37 6.83 -8.24
CA CYS A 204 -14.59 7.71 -7.11
C CYS A 204 -13.29 8.39 -6.70
N THR A 205 -13.28 9.69 -6.97
CA THR A 205 -12.27 10.71 -6.69
C THR A 205 -11.98 10.91 -5.21
N ARG A 206 -12.47 10.04 -4.32
CA ARG A 206 -11.95 9.89 -2.95
C ARG A 206 -10.54 9.27 -2.90
N TRP A 207 -9.78 9.36 -3.99
CA TRP A 207 -8.32 9.55 -3.95
C TRP A 207 -8.08 10.98 -3.42
N ILE A 208 -8.10 11.12 -2.10
CA ILE A 208 -8.37 12.35 -1.36
C ILE A 208 -7.44 13.52 -1.75
N LEU A 209 -8.00 14.47 -2.52
CA LEU A 209 -7.82 15.93 -2.38
C LEU A 209 -9.11 16.59 -2.94
N PRO A 210 -9.64 17.67 -2.33
CA PRO A 210 -10.79 18.35 -2.89
C PRO A 210 -10.45 18.97 -4.26
N PRO A 211 -11.38 18.92 -5.23
CA PRO A 211 -11.17 19.30 -6.63
C PRO A 211 -11.04 20.82 -6.86
N SER A 212 -10.61 21.59 -5.87
CA SER A 212 -10.65 23.06 -5.98
C SER A 212 -9.66 23.66 -7.00
N SER A 213 -8.81 22.86 -7.67
CA SER A 213 -7.94 23.38 -8.75
C SER A 213 -7.29 22.34 -9.69
N THR A 214 -7.67 21.06 -9.67
CA THR A 214 -7.00 20.08 -10.54
C THR A 214 -7.34 20.33 -12.00
N SER A 215 -6.34 20.48 -12.88
CA SER A 215 -6.55 20.69 -14.31
C SER A 215 -7.17 19.45 -14.98
N GLU A 216 -7.78 19.60 -16.16
CA GLU A 216 -8.30 18.47 -16.94
C GLU A 216 -7.20 17.44 -17.29
N GLU A 217 -5.96 17.92 -17.45
CA GLU A 217 -4.78 17.09 -17.70
C GLU A 217 -4.50 16.14 -16.53
N GLU A 218 -4.54 16.63 -15.29
CA GLU A 218 -4.32 15.80 -14.08
C GLU A 218 -5.39 14.72 -13.90
N GLN A 219 -6.65 15.00 -14.27
CA GLN A 219 -7.72 13.99 -14.23
C GLN A 219 -7.54 12.89 -15.29
N THR A 220 -7.02 13.27 -16.45
CA THR A 220 -6.71 12.35 -17.54
C THR A 220 -5.58 11.41 -17.15
N ASP A 221 -4.54 11.93 -16.49
CA ASP A 221 -3.42 11.15 -15.98
C ASP A 221 -3.87 10.14 -14.90
N GLN A 222 -4.71 10.57 -13.95
CA GLN A 222 -5.25 9.67 -12.91
C GLN A 222 -6.04 8.50 -13.52
N SER A 223 -6.92 8.80 -14.48
CA SER A 223 -7.74 7.78 -15.15
C SER A 223 -6.87 6.78 -15.91
N THR A 224 -5.81 7.28 -16.56
CA THR A 224 -4.82 6.46 -17.24
C THR A 224 -4.10 5.54 -16.25
N VAL A 225 -3.63 6.07 -15.12
CA VAL A 225 -2.97 5.28 -14.06
C VAL A 225 -3.89 4.21 -13.49
N ILE A 226 -5.17 4.52 -13.23
CA ILE A 226 -6.17 3.54 -12.78
C ILE A 226 -6.33 2.41 -13.81
N ALA A 227 -6.32 2.74 -15.10
CA ALA A 227 -6.34 1.74 -16.15
C ALA A 227 -5.10 0.84 -16.14
N TYR A 228 -3.91 1.38 -15.92
CA TYR A 228 -2.69 0.57 -15.76
C TYR A 228 -2.71 -0.29 -14.50
N ILE A 229 -3.23 0.21 -13.38
CA ILE A 229 -3.45 -0.59 -12.15
C ILE A 229 -4.39 -1.75 -12.46
N PHE A 230 -5.53 -1.47 -13.10
CA PHE A 230 -6.53 -2.49 -13.43
C PHE A 230 -5.95 -3.57 -14.34
N ARG A 231 -5.27 -3.18 -15.43
CA ARG A 231 -4.58 -4.11 -16.34
C ARG A 231 -3.59 -5.00 -15.59
N ARG A 232 -2.76 -4.44 -14.70
CA ARG A 232 -1.81 -5.20 -13.87
C ARG A 232 -2.49 -6.17 -12.88
N ILE A 233 -3.72 -5.89 -12.44
CA ILE A 233 -4.50 -6.79 -11.60
C ILE A 233 -5.06 -7.96 -12.43
N ILE A 234 -5.65 -7.67 -13.59
CA ILE A 234 -6.31 -8.69 -14.41
C ILE A 234 -5.35 -9.54 -15.22
N VAL A 235 -4.15 -9.03 -15.55
CA VAL A 235 -3.18 -9.74 -16.39
C VAL A 235 -2.76 -11.09 -15.79
N ARG A 236 -2.86 -11.20 -14.45
CA ARG A 236 -2.52 -12.39 -13.66
C ARG A 236 -3.73 -13.27 -13.32
N SER A 237 -4.93 -12.93 -13.81
CA SER A 237 -6.14 -13.71 -13.60
C SER A 237 -6.50 -14.37 -14.92
N PRO A 238 -6.28 -15.69 -15.09
CA PRO A 238 -6.45 -16.35 -16.39
C PRO A 238 -7.79 -16.06 -17.06
N ASN A 239 -8.89 -16.16 -16.30
CA ASN A 239 -10.24 -15.85 -16.77
C ASN A 239 -10.42 -14.38 -17.21
N LEU A 240 -9.98 -13.40 -16.41
CA LEU A 240 -10.13 -11.98 -16.73
C LEU A 240 -9.19 -11.56 -17.87
N PHE A 241 -7.98 -12.12 -17.92
CA PHE A 241 -7.05 -11.91 -19.01
C PHE A 241 -7.62 -12.41 -20.32
N VAL A 242 -8.05 -13.68 -20.39
CA VAL A 242 -8.56 -14.29 -21.63
C VAL A 242 -9.77 -13.51 -22.13
N ARG A 243 -10.67 -13.10 -21.22
CA ARG A 243 -11.81 -12.25 -21.55
C ARG A 243 -11.38 -10.89 -22.09
N ALA A 244 -10.53 -10.17 -21.36
CA ALA A 244 -10.07 -8.82 -21.75
C ALA A 244 -9.33 -8.83 -23.08
N HIS A 245 -8.56 -9.89 -23.33
CA HIS A 245 -7.80 -10.10 -24.57
C HIS A 245 -8.72 -10.45 -25.75
N SER A 246 -9.66 -11.36 -25.56
CA SER A 246 -10.51 -11.86 -26.65
C SER A 246 -11.66 -10.91 -27.00
N GLY A 247 -12.13 -10.10 -26.05
CA GLY A 247 -13.33 -9.27 -26.22
C GLY A 247 -13.09 -7.89 -26.87
N ASN A 248 -11.84 -7.52 -27.17
CA ASN A 248 -11.49 -6.24 -27.80
C ASN A 248 -12.14 -5.01 -27.13
N PHE A 249 -12.19 -5.01 -25.79
CA PHE A 249 -12.78 -3.90 -25.05
C PHE A 249 -11.91 -2.64 -25.15
N PRO A 250 -12.50 -1.47 -25.50
CA PRO A 250 -11.75 -0.22 -25.63
C PRO A 250 -11.30 0.36 -24.29
N ASP A 251 -12.03 0.08 -23.21
CA ASP A 251 -11.80 0.66 -21.88
C ASP A 251 -12.23 -0.29 -20.74
N ILE A 252 -12.02 0.15 -19.49
CA ILE A 252 -12.35 -0.64 -18.31
C ILE A 252 -13.86 -0.73 -18.10
N ASP A 253 -14.61 0.34 -18.38
CA ASP A 253 -16.04 0.40 -18.06
C ASP A 253 -16.85 -0.51 -18.97
N SER A 254 -16.50 -0.56 -20.26
CA SER A 254 -17.02 -1.51 -21.23
C SER A 254 -16.66 -2.95 -20.86
N PHE A 255 -15.42 -3.22 -20.41
CA PHE A 255 -15.04 -4.52 -19.89
C PHE A 255 -15.83 -4.92 -18.64
N ILE A 256 -16.06 -3.99 -17.71
CA ILE A 256 -16.78 -4.30 -16.46
C ILE A 256 -18.28 -4.50 -16.72
N SER A 257 -18.83 -3.71 -17.63
CA SER A 257 -20.25 -3.74 -17.98
C SER A 257 -20.60 -4.91 -18.90
N ASP A 258 -19.61 -5.55 -19.51
CA ASP A 258 -19.76 -6.74 -20.36
C ASP A 258 -20.67 -7.78 -19.70
N GLY A 259 -21.66 -8.32 -20.42
CA GLY A 259 -22.69 -9.20 -19.87
C GLY A 259 -22.17 -10.54 -19.31
N ASP A 260 -20.97 -10.94 -19.73
CA ASP A 260 -20.49 -12.31 -19.54
C ASP A 260 -19.70 -12.51 -18.25
N MET A 261 -19.37 -11.45 -17.51
CA MET A 261 -18.77 -11.59 -16.18
C MET A 261 -19.77 -12.08 -15.15
N SER A 262 -19.40 -13.15 -14.45
CA SER A 262 -20.20 -13.73 -13.37
C SER A 262 -20.13 -12.89 -12.09
N ILE A 263 -21.09 -13.08 -11.20
CA ILE A 263 -21.09 -12.43 -9.87
C ILE A 263 -19.83 -12.79 -9.07
N SER A 264 -19.39 -14.05 -9.11
CA SER A 264 -18.19 -14.51 -8.42
C SER A 264 -16.93 -13.80 -8.96
N GLU A 265 -16.84 -13.62 -10.28
CA GLU A 265 -15.75 -12.88 -10.92
C GLU A 265 -15.74 -11.40 -10.51
N LEU A 266 -16.91 -10.75 -10.51
CA LEU A 266 -17.06 -9.36 -10.05
C LEU A 266 -16.69 -9.20 -8.56
N GLU A 267 -17.09 -10.14 -7.70
CA GLU A 267 -16.73 -10.13 -6.28
C GLU A 267 -15.22 -10.35 -6.06
N LYS A 268 -14.61 -11.31 -6.77
CA LYS A 268 -13.16 -11.55 -6.75
C LYS A 268 -12.40 -10.30 -7.23
N LEU A 269 -12.87 -9.67 -8.31
CA LEU A 269 -12.28 -8.45 -8.85
C LEU A 269 -12.42 -7.27 -7.87
N SER A 270 -13.60 -7.10 -7.25
CA SER A 270 -13.81 -6.05 -6.25
C SER A 270 -12.91 -6.23 -5.03
N LYS A 271 -12.68 -7.47 -4.58
CA LYS A 271 -11.69 -7.76 -3.51
C LYS A 271 -10.27 -7.38 -3.93
N LYS A 272 -9.88 -7.62 -5.18
CA LYS A 272 -8.54 -7.26 -5.70
C LYS A 272 -8.36 -5.75 -5.89
N ILE A 273 -9.41 -5.02 -6.24
CA ILE A 273 -9.38 -3.55 -6.43
C ILE A 273 -9.58 -2.81 -5.11
N ARG A 274 -10.10 -3.49 -4.08
CA ARG A 274 -10.33 -2.90 -2.76
C ARG A 274 -9.06 -2.24 -2.24
N ARG A 275 -9.18 -0.97 -1.84
CA ARG A 275 -8.10 -0.15 -1.30
C ARG A 275 -7.96 -0.35 0.21
N GLY A 276 -6.81 0.04 0.75
CA GLY A 276 -6.55 0.07 2.20
C GLY A 276 -5.61 -1.02 2.67
N ARG A 277 -5.48 -1.20 3.99
CA ARG A 277 -4.48 -2.12 4.59
C ARG A 277 -4.63 -3.59 4.21
N ASN A 278 -5.86 -4.01 3.90
CA ASN A 278 -6.15 -5.36 3.42
C ASN A 278 -6.35 -5.38 1.90
N GLY A 279 -6.04 -4.28 1.22
CA GLY A 279 -6.15 -4.16 -0.22
C GLY A 279 -5.03 -4.93 -0.92
N ALA A 280 -5.35 -5.56 -2.05
CA ALA A 280 -4.36 -6.27 -2.86
C ALA A 280 -3.45 -5.32 -3.66
N ILE A 281 -3.77 -4.02 -3.69
CA ILE A 281 -3.01 -3.01 -4.42
C ILE A 281 -1.82 -2.55 -3.56
N SER A 282 -0.64 -3.10 -3.84
CA SER A 282 0.61 -2.70 -3.18
C SER A 282 1.13 -1.36 -3.72
N ALA A 283 1.92 -0.66 -2.90
CA ALA A 283 2.63 0.55 -3.31
C ALA A 283 3.46 0.33 -4.58
N GLU A 284 4.14 -0.82 -4.67
CA GLU A 284 4.95 -1.20 -5.82
C GLU A 284 4.11 -1.38 -7.10
N LEU A 285 2.90 -1.93 -6.99
CA LEU A 285 1.99 -2.03 -8.14
C LEU A 285 1.55 -0.64 -8.64
N ILE A 286 1.22 0.28 -7.73
CA ILE A 286 0.82 1.65 -8.06
C ILE A 286 1.98 2.39 -8.72
N ARG A 287 3.17 2.30 -8.13
CA ARG A 287 4.40 2.88 -8.69
C ARG A 287 4.62 2.42 -10.12
N ASN A 288 4.54 1.11 -10.37
CA ASN A 288 4.76 0.55 -11.69
C ASN A 288 3.66 0.95 -12.68
N ALA A 289 2.40 1.06 -12.23
CA ALA A 289 1.32 1.56 -13.07
C ALA A 289 1.52 3.04 -13.46
N ILE A 290 2.00 3.88 -12.54
CA ILE A 290 2.30 5.29 -12.81
C ILE A 290 3.43 5.41 -13.83
N VAL A 291 4.54 4.69 -13.62
CA VAL A 291 5.67 4.77 -14.54
C VAL A 291 5.30 4.23 -15.93
N ASP A 292 4.45 3.21 -16.01
CA ASP A 292 3.95 2.72 -17.30
C ASP A 292 2.99 3.70 -17.97
N ALA A 293 2.17 4.41 -17.20
CA ALA A 293 1.26 5.43 -17.71
C ALA A 293 1.99 6.64 -18.29
N LEU A 294 3.10 7.03 -17.65
CA LEU A 294 3.94 8.15 -18.05
C LEU A 294 5.08 7.76 -19.00
N ARG A 295 5.11 6.50 -19.45
CA ARG A 295 6.14 6.01 -20.37
C ARG A 295 5.87 6.55 -21.77
N ASP A 296 6.90 7.10 -22.41
CA ASP A 296 6.83 7.49 -23.81
C ASP A 296 6.49 6.26 -24.67
N GLN A 297 5.45 6.38 -25.51
CA GLN A 297 5.01 5.27 -26.36
C GLN A 297 6.05 4.89 -27.43
N ASP A 298 6.94 5.82 -27.77
CA ASP A 298 8.01 5.65 -28.74
C ASP A 298 9.26 5.01 -28.12
N ASP A 299 9.40 5.01 -26.78
CA ASP A 299 10.55 4.41 -26.06
C ASP A 299 10.42 2.88 -25.92
N VAL A 300 9.59 2.27 -26.77
CA VAL A 300 9.46 0.83 -26.87
C VAL A 300 10.62 0.32 -27.71
N SER A 301 11.80 0.28 -27.07
CA SER A 301 12.94 -0.47 -27.58
C SER A 301 12.50 -1.89 -27.96
N GLU A 302 12.89 -2.32 -29.17
CA GLU A 302 12.70 -3.70 -29.62
C GLU A 302 13.31 -4.66 -28.58
N GLY A 303 12.45 -5.37 -27.83
CA GLY A 303 12.89 -6.34 -26.83
C GLY A 303 12.22 -6.25 -25.46
N VAL A 304 11.48 -5.18 -25.15
CA VAL A 304 10.67 -5.15 -23.92
C VAL A 304 9.39 -5.98 -24.13
N GLY A 305 9.30 -7.14 -23.46
CA GLY A 305 8.08 -7.95 -23.48
C GLY A 305 6.88 -7.14 -23.00
N ARG A 306 5.78 -7.15 -23.75
CA ARG A 306 4.53 -6.49 -23.40
C ARG A 306 3.33 -7.25 -23.93
N VAL A 307 2.18 -7.09 -23.26
CA VAL A 307 0.89 -7.64 -23.69
C VAL A 307 -0.16 -6.54 -23.77
N SER A 308 -0.98 -6.56 -24.82
CA SER A 308 -2.07 -5.59 -24.98
C SER A 308 -3.30 -6.06 -24.22
N LEU A 309 -3.88 -5.18 -23.40
CA LEU A 309 -5.12 -5.42 -22.68
C LEU A 309 -5.92 -4.12 -22.55
N LEU A 310 -7.22 -4.17 -22.84
CA LEU A 310 -8.16 -3.06 -22.63
C LEU A 310 -7.67 -1.74 -23.24
N GLY A 311 -7.23 -1.76 -24.50
CA GLY A 311 -6.72 -0.57 -25.20
C GLY A 311 -5.36 -0.03 -24.72
N GLY A 312 -4.65 -0.74 -23.85
CA GLY A 312 -3.32 -0.33 -23.37
C GLY A 312 -2.33 -1.49 -23.25
N TRP A 313 -1.20 -1.26 -22.61
CA TRP A 313 -0.11 -2.23 -22.50
C TRP A 313 0.16 -2.63 -21.05
N VAL A 314 0.59 -3.87 -20.84
CA VAL A 314 1.24 -4.33 -19.61
C VAL A 314 2.66 -4.75 -19.95
N TYR A 315 3.64 -4.14 -19.30
CA TYR A 315 5.06 -4.39 -19.56
C TYR A 315 5.61 -5.49 -18.65
N GLN A 316 6.51 -6.30 -19.21
CA GLN A 316 7.20 -7.40 -18.54
C GLN A 316 7.95 -6.93 -17.31
N LYS A 317 8.88 -5.99 -17.53
CA LYS A 317 9.71 -5.46 -16.48
C LYS A 317 9.14 -4.13 -16.01
N PRO A 318 8.97 -3.94 -14.69
CA PRO A 318 8.77 -2.61 -14.17
C PRO A 318 9.98 -1.74 -14.58
N SER A 319 9.75 -0.45 -14.80
CA SER A 319 10.86 0.45 -15.08
C SER A 319 11.73 0.60 -13.83
N ASP A 320 13.04 0.41 -14.00
CA ASP A 320 14.03 0.64 -12.96
C ASP A 320 14.40 2.13 -12.81
N GLN A 321 13.90 2.98 -13.71
CA GLN A 321 14.13 4.42 -13.66
C GLN A 321 13.43 5.04 -12.45
N ALA A 322 14.02 6.10 -11.89
CA ALA A 322 13.37 6.94 -10.90
C ALA A 322 12.08 7.53 -11.48
N MET A 323 11.04 7.60 -10.66
CA MET A 323 9.76 8.18 -11.04
C MET A 323 9.92 9.70 -11.21
N SER A 324 9.31 10.24 -12.26
CA SER A 324 9.27 11.67 -12.51
C SER A 324 8.52 12.41 -11.39
N ARG A 325 8.67 13.74 -11.33
CA ARG A 325 7.94 14.57 -10.36
C ARG A 325 6.43 14.43 -10.52
N ALA A 326 5.93 14.47 -11.76
CA ALA A 326 4.51 14.27 -12.05
C ALA A 326 4.03 12.90 -11.54
N GLY A 327 4.84 11.86 -11.72
CA GLY A 327 4.54 10.54 -11.17
C GLY A 327 4.43 10.54 -9.65
N TRP A 328 5.33 11.23 -8.94
CA TRP A 328 5.26 11.34 -7.47
C TRP A 328 4.04 12.14 -6.99
N ASP A 329 3.66 13.18 -7.73
CA ASP A 329 2.46 13.97 -7.47
C ASP A 329 1.20 13.09 -7.59
N ILE A 330 1.14 12.22 -8.59
CA ILE A 330 0.08 11.20 -8.71
C ILE A 330 0.20 10.18 -7.57
N PHE A 331 1.38 9.61 -7.33
CA PHE A 331 1.58 8.56 -6.32
C PHE A 331 1.14 9.00 -4.92
N HIS A 332 1.41 10.25 -4.53
CA HIS A 332 0.97 10.81 -3.26
C HIS A 332 -0.56 10.84 -3.12
N GLN A 333 -1.31 10.98 -4.21
CA GLN A 333 -2.78 10.91 -4.21
C GLN A 333 -3.30 9.48 -3.93
N PHE A 334 -2.48 8.47 -4.23
CA PHE A 334 -2.79 7.06 -3.99
C PHE A 334 -2.32 6.56 -2.62
N ILE A 335 -1.15 7.02 -2.17
CA ILE A 335 -0.45 6.50 -0.99
C ILE A 335 -0.05 7.63 -0.05
N PHE A 336 -0.66 7.65 1.14
CA PHE A 336 -0.34 8.63 2.20
C PHE A 336 0.72 8.16 3.19
N CYS A 337 1.27 6.96 3.03
CA CYS A 337 2.30 6.44 3.91
C CYS A 337 3.69 6.75 3.33
N ALA A 338 4.47 7.59 4.03
CA ALA A 338 5.85 7.91 3.63
C ALA A 338 6.75 6.66 3.54
N ASN A 339 6.53 5.66 4.39
CA ASN A 339 7.29 4.40 4.31
C ASN A 339 6.95 3.62 3.03
N CYS A 340 5.69 3.62 2.59
CA CYS A 340 5.32 2.98 1.32
C CYS A 340 5.95 3.69 0.12
N ALA A 341 5.99 5.04 0.12
CA ALA A 341 6.70 5.82 -0.89
C ALA A 341 8.21 5.48 -0.89
N LEU A 342 8.81 5.44 0.28
CA LEU A 342 10.22 5.09 0.46
C LEU A 342 10.54 3.66 -0.06
N MET A 343 9.65 2.69 0.16
CA MET A 343 9.85 1.30 -0.30
C MET A 343 9.85 1.14 -1.82
N VAL A 344 9.30 2.10 -2.57
CA VAL A 344 9.19 2.04 -4.03
C VAL A 344 10.21 2.94 -4.75
N CYS A 345 11.03 3.68 -4.00
CA CYS A 345 12.14 4.46 -4.54
C CYS A 345 13.23 3.56 -5.12
N ARG A 346 13.82 3.99 -6.23
CA ARG A 346 14.89 3.28 -6.94
C ARG A 346 16.27 3.85 -6.66
N SER A 347 16.35 5.11 -6.26
CA SER A 347 17.62 5.75 -5.87
C SER A 347 17.49 6.55 -4.58
N PHE A 348 18.64 6.83 -3.96
CA PHE A 348 18.70 7.69 -2.78
C PHE A 348 18.27 9.12 -3.13
N GLU A 349 18.67 9.59 -4.31
CA GLU A 349 18.32 10.92 -4.82
C GLU A 349 16.80 11.08 -5.01
N GLU A 350 16.13 10.06 -5.55
CA GLU A 350 14.68 10.06 -5.69
C GLU A 350 13.99 10.20 -4.32
N TRP A 351 14.45 9.43 -3.33
CA TRP A 351 13.94 9.51 -1.96
C TRP A 351 14.14 10.92 -1.38
N MET A 352 15.36 11.44 -1.46
CA MET A 352 15.69 12.73 -0.90
C MET A 352 14.97 13.89 -1.58
N ARG A 353 14.74 13.80 -2.89
CA ARG A 353 13.97 14.78 -3.64
C ARG A 353 12.55 14.94 -3.09
N PHE A 354 11.82 13.85 -2.86
CA PHE A 354 10.45 13.98 -2.35
C PHE A 354 10.41 14.36 -0.86
N GLN A 355 11.41 13.95 -0.06
CA GLN A 355 11.52 14.40 1.34
C GLN A 355 11.77 15.92 1.40
N ARG A 356 12.64 16.44 0.54
CA ARG A 356 12.83 17.89 0.37
C ARG A 356 11.50 18.59 0.07
N LEU A 357 10.74 18.12 -0.93
CA LEU A 357 9.43 18.70 -1.30
C LEU A 357 8.32 18.49 -0.25
N THR A 358 8.47 17.50 0.62
CA THR A 358 7.58 17.33 1.77
C THR A 358 7.73 18.49 2.75
N ILE A 359 8.96 18.99 2.92
CA ILE A 359 9.28 20.06 3.88
C ILE A 359 9.05 21.42 3.24
N ILE A 360 9.60 21.64 2.05
CA ILE A 360 9.49 22.86 1.26
C ILE A 360 8.08 22.96 0.69
N GLY A 361 7.35 24.03 1.02
CA GLY A 361 6.00 24.26 0.50
C GLY A 361 4.95 23.20 0.90
N ASN A 362 5.30 22.25 1.78
CA ASN A 362 4.38 21.24 2.31
C ASN A 362 3.64 20.44 1.20
N LYS A 363 4.34 20.14 0.10
CA LYS A 363 3.72 19.54 -1.09
C LYS A 363 3.10 18.17 -0.81
N TYR A 364 3.84 17.34 -0.08
CA TYR A 364 3.41 15.99 0.31
C TYR A 364 3.04 15.94 1.80
N CYS A 365 2.07 16.75 2.19
CA CYS A 365 1.75 17.01 3.61
C CYS A 365 1.44 15.75 4.45
N HIS A 366 0.96 14.66 3.84
CA HIS A 366 0.71 13.40 4.55
C HIS A 366 1.99 12.61 4.84
N TRP A 367 3.05 12.88 4.10
CA TRP A 367 4.36 12.29 4.31
C TRP A 367 5.24 13.10 5.25
N LEU A 368 4.73 14.25 5.73
CA LEU A 368 5.41 15.00 6.76
C LEU A 368 5.71 14.06 7.94
N PRO A 369 6.94 14.10 8.45
CA PRO A 369 7.29 13.35 9.64
C PRO A 369 6.39 13.80 10.80
N PRO A 370 6.13 12.91 11.77
CA PRO A 370 5.31 13.24 12.93
C PRO A 370 5.90 14.46 13.68
N PHE A 371 5.00 15.26 14.27
CA PHE A 371 5.30 16.50 14.99
C PHE A 371 6.58 16.41 15.83
N ASN A 372 7.36 17.50 15.85
CA ASN A 372 8.59 17.77 16.63
C ASN A 372 9.93 17.74 15.87
N TRP A 373 9.91 17.83 14.53
CA TRP A 373 11.17 18.11 13.84
C TRP A 373 11.69 19.50 14.20
N THR A 374 12.99 19.54 14.48
CA THR A 374 13.72 20.77 14.76
C THR A 374 14.16 21.40 13.44
N LEU A 375 14.34 22.72 13.45
CA LEU A 375 14.86 23.46 12.28
C LEU A 375 16.12 22.81 11.66
N PRO A 376 17.14 22.37 12.44
CA PRO A 376 18.27 21.63 11.88
C PRO A 376 17.92 20.33 11.14
N GLN A 377 16.90 19.59 11.59
CA GLN A 377 16.45 18.35 10.94
C GLN A 377 15.78 18.63 9.59
N GLU A 378 15.00 19.71 9.51
CA GLU A 378 14.43 20.18 8.24
C GLU A 378 15.55 20.54 7.24
N ILE A 379 16.62 21.21 7.71
CA ILE A 379 17.77 21.58 6.88
C ILE A 379 18.48 20.39 6.25
N PHE A 380 18.74 19.32 7.01
CA PHE A 380 19.37 18.13 6.43
C PHE A 380 18.57 17.59 5.25
N GLN A 381 17.26 17.49 5.41
CA GLN A 381 16.39 16.92 4.38
C GLN A 381 16.20 17.84 3.18
N ILE A 382 16.18 19.17 3.41
CA ILE A 382 16.17 20.16 2.33
C ILE A 382 17.38 20.01 1.42
N PHE A 383 18.56 19.76 2.00
CA PHE A 383 19.78 19.50 1.25
C PHE A 383 19.99 18.02 0.89
N GLY A 384 18.93 17.21 0.96
CA GLY A 384 18.96 15.81 0.53
C GLY A 384 19.87 14.90 1.36
N ILE A 385 20.00 15.21 2.66
CA ILE A 385 20.76 14.43 3.62
C ILE A 385 19.78 13.68 4.54
N TYR A 386 19.87 12.35 4.52
CA TYR A 386 19.19 11.54 5.50
C TYR A 386 19.87 11.72 6.86
N TYR A 387 19.11 12.20 7.83
CA TYR A 387 19.55 12.41 9.20
C TYR A 387 18.98 11.33 10.12
N TRP A 388 19.85 10.78 10.97
CA TRP A 388 19.43 9.97 12.10
C TRP A 388 20.37 10.17 13.27
N ASP A 389 19.85 10.50 14.44
CA ASP A 389 20.64 10.58 15.67
C ASP A 389 20.31 9.45 16.62
N ARG A 390 21.35 9.03 17.34
CA ARG A 390 21.21 8.13 18.47
C ARG A 390 21.93 8.77 19.64
N TRP A 391 21.23 8.78 20.77
CA TRP A 391 21.77 9.13 22.08
C TRP A 391 21.94 10.63 22.28
N VAL A 392 21.26 11.12 23.30
CA VAL A 392 21.16 12.56 23.62
C VAL A 392 22.14 12.85 24.75
N GLY A 393 23.44 12.72 24.50
CA GLY A 393 24.49 13.18 25.43
C GLY A 393 24.23 12.82 26.90
N LYS A 394 23.68 11.64 27.16
CA LYS A 394 23.03 11.37 28.45
C LYS A 394 24.08 11.07 29.49
N THR A 395 23.95 11.69 30.65
CA THR A 395 24.68 11.29 31.84
C THR A 395 23.67 10.70 32.82
N ALA A 396 23.88 9.45 33.21
CA ALA A 396 23.02 8.73 34.12
C ALA A 396 23.83 8.25 35.32
N VAL A 397 23.37 8.55 36.53
CA VAL A 397 23.95 8.03 37.77
C VAL A 397 22.95 7.04 38.36
N GLU A 398 23.37 5.79 38.48
CA GLU A 398 22.58 4.70 39.02
C GLU A 398 23.15 4.22 40.35
N LYS A 399 22.26 3.99 41.32
CA LYS A 399 22.61 3.36 42.61
C LYS A 399 22.35 1.87 42.51
N ILE A 400 23.40 1.08 42.41
CA ILE A 400 23.35 -0.38 42.35
C ILE A 400 23.32 -0.93 43.78
N VAL A 401 22.14 -1.41 44.19
CA VAL A 401 21.96 -2.11 45.47
C VAL A 401 22.16 -3.61 45.22
N PRO A 402 23.25 -4.22 45.72
CA PRO A 402 23.50 -5.63 45.48
C PRO A 402 22.47 -6.51 46.20
N LYS A 403 22.14 -7.66 45.60
CA LYS A 403 21.19 -8.63 46.18
C LYS A 403 21.71 -9.28 47.49
N SER A 404 23.03 -9.32 47.67
CA SER A 404 23.67 -9.86 48.87
C SER A 404 23.80 -8.79 49.95
N LYS A 405 23.34 -9.10 51.18
CA LYS A 405 23.51 -8.25 52.37
C LYS A 405 24.99 -7.97 52.71
N LYS A 406 25.93 -8.77 52.18
CA LYS A 406 27.37 -8.61 52.43
C LYS A 406 28.06 -7.65 51.45
N SER A 407 27.43 -7.30 50.35
CA SER A 407 28.02 -6.44 49.32
C SER A 407 27.68 -4.98 49.59
N LYS A 408 28.68 -4.09 49.43
CA LYS A 408 28.48 -2.64 49.58
C LYS A 408 27.69 -2.09 48.40
N VAL A 409 26.83 -1.10 48.66
CA VAL A 409 26.15 -0.32 47.62
C VAL A 409 27.20 0.31 46.70
N CYS A 410 26.98 0.22 45.39
CA CYS A 410 27.83 0.82 44.38
C CYS A 410 27.04 1.89 43.62
N TYR A 411 27.70 2.98 43.25
CA TYR A 411 27.18 3.98 42.33
C TYR A 411 27.89 3.80 41.01
N SER A 412 27.14 3.80 39.91
CA SER A 412 27.66 3.75 38.55
C SER A 412 27.22 5.01 37.83
N GLU A 413 28.15 5.70 37.20
CA GLU A 413 27.86 6.81 36.31
C GLU A 413 28.22 6.40 34.89
N THR A 414 27.25 6.53 34.00
CA THR A 414 27.38 6.24 32.57
C THR A 414 27.21 7.54 31.81
N GLN A 415 28.11 7.78 30.85
CA GLN A 415 28.10 8.96 30.00
C GLN A 415 28.14 8.53 28.53
N ASP A 416 27.20 9.07 27.76
CA ASP A 416 27.02 8.85 26.34
C ASP A 416 27.39 10.12 25.56
N ARG A 417 28.09 10.00 24.43
CA ARG A 417 28.31 11.14 23.52
C ARG A 417 27.16 11.32 22.54
N ASN A 418 26.99 12.56 22.06
CA ASN A 418 26.12 12.82 20.92
C ASN A 418 26.78 12.27 19.66
N ILE A 419 26.01 11.53 18.88
CA ILE A 419 26.40 11.07 17.56
C ILE A 419 25.25 11.29 16.58
N VAL A 420 25.60 11.79 15.40
CA VAL A 420 24.69 11.90 14.27
C VAL A 420 25.21 11.00 13.16
N TYR A 421 24.29 10.28 12.54
CA TYR A 421 24.51 9.49 11.34
C TYR A 421 23.83 10.19 10.17
N LEU A 422 24.60 10.41 9.10
CA LEU A 422 24.18 11.07 7.88
C LEU A 422 24.36 10.13 6.70
N ARG A 423 23.44 10.20 5.74
CA ARG A 423 23.67 9.72 4.38
C ARG A 423 23.41 10.82 3.39
N MET A 424 24.26 10.91 2.39
CA MET A 424 24.15 11.91 1.31
C MET A 424 24.53 11.25 -0.01
N SER A 425 23.96 11.74 -1.11
CA SER A 425 24.26 11.22 -2.44
C SER A 425 25.75 11.37 -2.74
N ALA A 426 26.37 10.32 -3.31
CA ALA A 426 27.76 10.41 -3.77
C ALA A 426 27.92 11.39 -4.94
N ASN A 427 26.82 11.68 -5.65
CA ASN A 427 26.76 12.61 -6.76
C ASN A 427 26.49 14.06 -6.32
N ASP A 428 26.20 14.30 -5.03
CA ASP A 428 26.00 15.66 -4.53
C ASP A 428 27.34 16.40 -4.47
N ARG A 429 27.43 17.48 -5.24
CA ARG A 429 28.61 18.36 -5.30
C ARG A 429 28.96 19.00 -3.97
N PHE A 430 28.03 19.08 -3.02
CA PHE A 430 28.24 19.70 -1.70
C PHE A 430 28.62 18.69 -0.62
N ALA A 431 28.45 17.38 -0.85
CA ALA A 431 28.74 16.34 0.13
C ALA A 431 30.19 16.37 0.63
N GLN A 432 31.17 16.37 -0.29
CA GLN A 432 32.58 16.43 0.08
C GLN A 432 32.99 17.78 0.70
N PRO A 433 32.63 18.96 0.13
CA PRO A 433 32.85 20.25 0.79
C PRO A 433 32.27 20.32 2.22
N PHE A 434 31.09 19.72 2.44
CA PHE A 434 30.48 19.65 3.76
C PHE A 434 31.28 18.80 4.74
N MET A 435 31.71 17.61 4.32
CA MET A 435 32.61 16.77 5.13
C MET A 435 33.92 17.49 5.46
N GLN A 436 34.53 18.15 4.48
CA GLN A 436 35.76 18.91 4.67
C GLN A 436 35.56 20.09 5.64
N ALA A 437 34.47 20.85 5.52
CA ALA A 437 34.16 21.94 6.43
C ALA A 437 33.97 21.48 7.89
N MET A 438 33.40 20.28 8.09
CA MET A 438 33.32 19.67 9.42
C MET A 438 34.70 19.23 9.96
N LEU A 439 35.62 18.74 9.11
CA LEU A 439 36.99 18.41 9.51
C LEU A 439 37.80 19.67 9.87
N ASP A 440 37.62 20.75 9.12
CA ASP A 440 38.28 22.03 9.33
C ASP A 440 37.84 22.70 10.63
N ALA A 441 36.66 22.33 11.15
CA ALA A 441 36.18 22.70 12.48
C ALA A 441 36.92 21.94 13.61
N LYS A 442 38.26 22.08 13.63
CA LYS A 442 39.19 21.35 14.50
C LYS A 442 38.74 21.36 15.96
N GLY A 443 38.77 20.18 16.58
CA GLY A 443 38.41 19.98 17.99
C GLY A 443 36.91 20.04 18.28
N LYS A 444 36.04 20.26 17.29
CA LYS A 444 34.58 20.17 17.47
C LYS A 444 34.04 18.78 17.18
N TYR A 445 34.56 18.12 16.15
CA TYR A 445 33.99 16.88 15.61
C TYR A 445 35.06 15.83 15.33
N ALA A 446 34.69 14.56 15.50
CA ALA A 446 35.38 13.44 14.87
C ALA A 446 34.42 12.81 13.84
N ILE A 447 34.94 12.50 12.65
CA ILE A 447 34.13 12.09 11.50
C ILE A 447 34.62 10.76 10.99
N LEU A 448 33.71 9.80 10.89
CA LEU A 448 33.89 8.56 10.13
C LEU A 448 33.11 8.70 8.83
N ALA A 449 33.76 8.55 7.70
CA ALA A 449 33.11 8.65 6.39
C ALA A 449 33.58 7.54 5.45
N ARG A 450 32.65 6.96 4.70
CA ARG A 450 32.94 5.99 3.63
C ARG A 450 32.05 6.19 2.42
N ASN A 451 32.57 5.85 1.26
CA ASN A 451 31.80 5.69 0.04
C ASN A 451 31.28 4.24 -0.03
N VAL A 452 29.96 4.06 -0.04
CA VAL A 452 29.36 2.72 -0.02
C VAL A 452 29.59 1.97 -1.33
N LEU A 453 29.58 2.68 -2.46
CA LEU A 453 29.73 2.08 -3.79
C LEU A 453 31.13 1.49 -3.98
N THR A 454 32.16 2.24 -3.57
CA THR A 454 33.56 1.84 -3.74
C THR A 454 34.09 1.06 -2.54
N GLY A 455 33.42 1.13 -1.39
CA GLY A 455 33.92 0.62 -0.11
C GLY A 455 35.08 1.44 0.46
N GLU A 456 35.42 2.57 -0.16
CA GLU A 456 36.55 3.40 0.25
C GLU A 456 36.23 4.17 1.53
N THR A 457 37.12 4.04 2.52
CA THR A 457 37.13 4.89 3.71
C THR A 457 37.71 6.25 3.34
N LEU A 458 36.88 7.29 3.42
CA LEU A 458 37.30 8.67 3.13
C LEU A 458 37.97 9.30 4.35
N HIS A 459 37.39 9.08 5.53
CA HIS A 459 37.90 9.65 6.77
C HIS A 459 37.77 8.65 7.93
N ASP A 460 38.87 8.49 8.66
CA ASP A 460 38.97 7.65 9.85
C ASP A 460 39.69 8.41 10.97
N PRO A 461 38.98 8.81 12.04
CA PRO A 461 39.59 9.55 13.13
C PRO A 461 40.55 8.68 13.95
N SER A 462 40.46 7.35 13.87
CA SER A 462 41.39 6.45 14.57
C SER A 462 42.81 6.47 13.97
N GLN A 463 42.93 6.86 12.70
CA GLN A 463 44.20 6.99 12.00
C GLN A 463 44.83 8.38 12.18
N SER A 464 44.08 9.35 12.71
CA SER A 464 44.58 10.70 12.91
C SER A 464 45.52 10.78 14.13
N PRO A 465 46.74 11.33 13.98
CA PRO A 465 47.69 11.44 15.08
C PRO A 465 47.22 12.51 16.08
N GLY A 466 46.45 12.12 17.10
CA GLY A 466 46.03 13.05 18.17
C GLY A 466 44.79 12.67 18.97
N HIS A 467 44.84 11.57 19.73
CA HIS A 467 43.89 11.16 20.79
C HIS A 467 42.87 10.06 20.45
N PRO A 468 43.30 8.78 20.37
CA PRO A 468 42.37 7.64 20.44
C PRO A 468 41.51 7.65 21.72
N THR A 469 41.98 8.32 22.78
CA THR A 469 41.26 8.47 24.06
C THR A 469 40.00 9.32 23.97
N ASP A 470 39.85 10.16 22.93
CA ASP A 470 38.69 11.05 22.78
C ASP A 470 37.60 10.49 21.87
N LEU A 471 37.80 9.30 21.30
CA LEU A 471 36.85 8.61 20.43
C LEU A 471 35.90 7.67 21.19
N TRP A 472 35.62 7.94 22.46
CA TRP A 472 34.64 7.15 23.21
C TRP A 472 33.21 7.55 22.84
N LEU A 473 32.34 6.55 22.62
CA LEU A 473 30.89 6.74 22.48
C LEU A 473 30.19 6.64 23.83
N GLN A 474 30.63 5.67 24.63
CA GLN A 474 30.11 5.41 25.95
C GLN A 474 31.27 5.16 26.89
N ARG A 475 31.20 5.77 28.08
CA ARG A 475 32.12 5.48 29.18
C ARG A 475 31.36 5.35 30.48
N SER A 476 31.89 4.55 31.38
CA SER A 476 31.33 4.37 32.71
C SER A 476 32.41 4.47 33.79
N ARG A 477 32.00 4.87 34.98
CA ARG A 477 32.82 4.79 36.19
C ARG A 477 31.96 4.33 37.34
N SER A 478 32.56 3.63 38.28
CA SER A 478 31.82 3.11 39.43
C SER A 478 32.60 3.31 40.72
N SER A 479 31.88 3.51 41.83
CA SER A 479 32.49 3.70 43.14
C SER A 479 31.54 3.38 44.29
N PHE A 480 32.04 3.28 45.52
CA PHE A 480 31.23 2.96 46.70
C PHE A 480 30.57 4.19 47.36
N SER A 481 30.89 5.39 46.89
CA SER A 481 30.27 6.64 47.36
C SER A 481 30.15 7.68 46.23
N PRO A 482 29.19 8.61 46.29
CA PRO A 482 29.07 9.67 45.29
C PRO A 482 30.30 10.59 45.21
N ALA A 483 31.03 10.80 46.32
CA ALA A 483 32.23 11.62 46.34
C ALA A 483 33.39 10.93 45.59
N GLN A 484 33.62 9.64 45.87
CA GLN A 484 34.64 8.87 45.16
C GLN A 484 34.28 8.65 43.69
N LEU A 485 32.99 8.59 43.34
CA LEU A 485 32.53 8.48 41.95
C LEU A 485 33.05 9.63 41.10
N ARG A 486 32.98 10.87 41.63
CA ARG A 486 33.43 12.08 40.90
C ARG A 486 34.91 12.08 40.54
N THR A 487 35.75 11.40 41.33
CA THR A 487 37.19 11.28 41.12
C THR A 487 37.61 9.95 40.50
N SER A 488 36.67 9.02 40.32
CA SER A 488 36.95 7.71 39.72
C SER A 488 37.30 7.85 38.24
N GLN A 489 38.25 7.05 37.79
CA GLN A 489 38.67 6.99 36.40
C GLN A 489 37.53 6.45 35.52
N TRP A 490 37.36 7.07 34.36
CA TRP A 490 36.43 6.57 33.34
C TRP A 490 37.00 5.34 32.65
N THR A 491 36.13 4.35 32.45
CA THR A 491 36.38 3.18 31.61
C THR A 491 35.57 3.34 30.32
N ILE A 492 36.24 3.29 29.17
CA ILE A 492 35.57 3.33 27.87
C ILE A 492 34.88 1.99 27.65
N THR A 493 33.56 2.03 27.48
CA THR A 493 32.74 0.84 27.23
C THR A 493 32.41 0.64 25.77
N ASN A 494 32.43 1.71 24.96
CA ASN A 494 32.20 1.67 23.52
C ASN A 494 33.03 2.75 22.81
N SER A 495 33.64 2.41 21.68
CA SER A 495 34.49 3.28 20.87
C SER A 495 33.82 3.68 19.55
N PHE A 496 34.22 4.82 19.03
CA PHE A 496 33.79 5.33 17.74
C PHE A 496 34.73 4.82 16.64
N ASP A 497 34.30 3.73 15.98
CA ASP A 497 35.05 3.05 14.92
C ASP A 497 34.11 2.54 13.80
N PHE A 498 34.67 1.93 12.75
CA PHE A 498 33.91 1.40 11.62
C PHE A 498 32.97 0.24 11.99
N GLY A 499 33.31 -0.56 13.01
CA GLY A 499 32.41 -1.60 13.50
C GLY A 499 31.11 -1.00 14.03
N TYR A 500 31.20 0.18 14.64
CA TYR A 500 30.01 0.93 15.05
C TYR A 500 29.22 1.49 13.87
N MET A 501 29.87 1.91 12.77
CA MET A 501 29.18 2.40 11.57
C MET A 501 28.26 1.32 10.97
N ASP A 502 28.72 0.07 10.91
CA ASP A 502 27.89 -1.05 10.45
C ASP A 502 26.71 -1.31 11.39
N TYR A 503 26.92 -1.18 12.71
CA TYR A 503 25.83 -1.22 13.67
C TYR A 503 24.80 -0.09 13.44
N LEU A 504 25.24 1.14 13.17
CA LEU A 504 24.33 2.24 12.84
C LEU A 504 23.54 1.96 11.55
N ASN A 505 24.20 1.36 10.55
CA ASN A 505 23.57 0.96 9.30
C ASN A 505 22.44 -0.06 9.57
N THR A 506 22.65 -1.03 10.46
CA THR A 506 21.61 -2.04 10.80
C THR A 506 20.48 -1.52 11.69
N CYS A 507 20.72 -0.47 12.48
CA CYS A 507 19.76 0.01 13.49
C CYS A 507 18.84 1.14 13.02
N ASN A 508 19.16 1.82 11.92
CA ASN A 508 18.37 2.95 11.43
C ASN A 508 17.11 2.49 10.66
N SER A 509 16.14 3.40 10.46
CA SER A 509 14.91 3.06 9.73
C SER A 509 15.18 2.74 8.26
N ALA A 510 16.24 3.30 7.68
CA ALA A 510 16.68 3.02 6.32
C ALA A 510 17.27 1.59 6.16
N ALA A 511 17.61 0.91 7.26
CA ALA A 511 17.99 -0.51 7.24
C ALA A 511 16.83 -1.42 6.78
N LYS A 512 15.59 -0.94 6.92
CA LYS A 512 14.37 -1.64 6.49
C LYS A 512 14.12 -1.51 4.98
N LEU A 513 14.91 -0.70 4.27
CA LEU A 513 14.81 -0.58 2.82
C LEU A 513 15.25 -1.87 2.16
N LYS A 514 14.46 -2.36 1.20
CA LYS A 514 14.84 -3.48 0.35
C LYS A 514 16.06 -3.15 -0.50
N SER A 515 16.16 -1.92 -0.97
CA SER A 515 17.30 -1.39 -1.71
C SER A 515 18.28 -0.72 -0.75
N ARG A 516 19.45 -1.34 -0.57
CA ARG A 516 20.61 -0.61 -0.04
C ARG A 516 21.07 0.33 -1.14
N PHE A 517 20.86 1.63 -0.97
CA PHE A 517 21.43 2.62 -1.87
C PHE A 517 22.95 2.53 -1.81
N ALA A 518 23.57 2.17 -2.94
CA ALA A 518 25.02 1.99 -3.03
C ALA A 518 25.73 3.32 -3.31
N ASP A 519 25.07 4.23 -4.01
CA ASP A 519 25.56 5.52 -4.49
C ASP A 519 25.51 6.62 -3.41
N VAL A 520 25.93 6.30 -2.19
CA VAL A 520 25.88 7.23 -1.05
C VAL A 520 27.20 7.27 -0.29
N TYR A 521 27.45 8.43 0.32
CA TYR A 521 28.38 8.54 1.44
C TYR A 521 27.63 8.24 2.74
N GLU A 522 28.18 7.35 3.55
CA GLU A 522 27.77 7.20 4.94
C GLU A 522 28.73 8.00 5.80
N VAL A 523 28.19 8.85 6.68
CA VAL A 523 28.98 9.73 7.53
C VAL A 523 28.47 9.66 8.96
N ALA A 524 29.33 9.31 9.90
CA ALA A 524 29.03 9.43 11.33
C ALA A 524 29.84 10.58 11.92
N VAL A 525 29.18 11.43 12.70
CA VAL A 525 29.76 12.63 13.32
C VAL A 525 29.63 12.53 14.83
N LEU A 526 30.75 12.58 15.53
CA LEU A 526 30.85 12.53 16.99
C LEU A 526 31.12 13.92 17.56
N ASP A 527 30.37 14.33 18.58
CA ASP A 527 30.60 15.60 19.30
C ASP A 527 31.80 15.48 20.26
N LEU A 528 32.90 16.19 19.97
CA LEU A 528 34.08 16.21 20.85
C LEU A 528 33.94 17.16 22.04
N ARG A 529 32.96 18.08 22.02
CA ARG A 529 32.79 19.14 23.04
C ARG A 529 31.78 18.78 24.12
N PHE A 530 31.05 17.68 23.97
CA PHE A 530 30.01 17.24 24.91
C PHE A 530 28.93 18.33 25.14
N THR A 531 28.40 18.90 24.05
CA THR A 531 27.34 19.91 24.12
C THR A 531 25.95 19.26 24.26
N SER A 532 24.88 20.05 24.40
CA SER A 532 23.53 19.50 24.27
C SER A 532 23.30 19.03 22.83
N ASN A 533 22.58 17.92 22.64
CA ASN A 533 22.29 17.38 21.31
C ASN A 533 21.68 18.44 20.36
N GLY A 534 20.72 19.24 20.83
CA GLY A 534 20.13 20.30 19.99
C GLY A 534 21.13 21.37 19.54
N LYS A 535 22.14 21.70 20.35
CA LYS A 535 23.23 22.61 19.94
C LYS A 535 24.17 21.90 18.98
N PHE A 536 24.55 20.66 19.27
CA PHE A 536 25.41 19.85 18.40
C PHE A 536 24.85 19.74 16.98
N VAL A 537 23.58 19.35 16.86
CA VAL A 537 22.88 19.18 15.58
C VAL A 537 22.72 20.52 14.85
N ARG A 538 22.43 21.60 15.59
CA ARG A 538 22.36 22.96 15.03
C ARG A 538 23.70 23.43 14.47
N ASP A 539 24.80 23.27 15.21
CA ASP A 539 26.13 23.66 14.74
C ASP A 539 26.48 22.92 13.43
N ILE A 540 26.09 21.65 13.27
CA ILE A 540 26.28 20.89 12.02
C ILE A 540 25.42 21.46 10.88
N ALA A 541 24.14 21.74 11.13
CA ALA A 541 23.25 22.32 10.13
C ALA A 541 23.69 23.73 9.68
N GLU A 542 24.27 24.53 10.58
CA GLU A 542 24.85 25.83 10.24
C GLU A 542 26.05 25.71 9.29
N ILE A 543 26.94 24.72 9.52
CA ILE A 543 28.04 24.41 8.59
C ILE A 543 27.49 24.04 7.21
N LEU A 544 26.45 23.20 7.17
CA LEU A 544 25.79 22.80 5.93
C LEU A 544 25.22 24.01 5.19
N CYS A 545 24.50 24.89 5.89
CA CYS A 545 23.97 26.13 5.30
C CYS A 545 25.07 26.98 4.68
N HIS A 546 26.20 27.16 5.37
CA HIS A 546 27.33 27.95 4.87
C HIS A 546 27.99 27.34 3.63
N VAL A 547 28.11 26.01 3.58
CA VAL A 547 28.65 25.29 2.41
C VAL A 547 27.76 25.50 1.18
N HIS A 548 26.45 25.61 1.37
CA HIS A 548 25.49 25.95 0.32
C HIS A 548 25.37 27.46 0.05
N GLY A 549 26.12 28.31 0.76
CA GLY A 549 26.14 29.77 0.56
C GLY A 549 25.07 30.55 1.34
N TYR A 550 24.33 29.90 2.24
CA TYR A 550 23.32 30.54 3.08
C TYR A 550 23.90 31.06 4.39
N LYS A 551 23.32 32.16 4.90
CA LYS A 551 23.78 32.79 6.16
C LYS A 551 23.40 32.02 7.40
N ASN A 552 22.28 31.31 7.38
CA ASN A 552 21.78 30.50 8.49
C ASN A 552 20.67 29.57 7.99
N CYS A 553 20.11 28.76 8.89
CA CYS A 553 19.03 27.81 8.56
C CYS A 553 17.76 28.50 8.03
N VAL A 554 17.37 29.67 8.56
CA VAL A 554 16.14 30.36 8.11
C VAL A 554 16.29 30.89 6.69
N ASP A 555 17.46 31.45 6.38
CA ASP A 555 17.85 31.91 5.05
C ASP A 555 17.86 30.74 4.04
N ALA A 556 18.38 29.58 4.44
CA ALA A 556 18.38 28.36 3.63
C ALA A 556 16.96 27.89 3.28
N ILE A 557 16.04 27.80 4.26
CA ILE A 557 14.66 27.39 3.99
C ILE A 557 13.98 28.36 3.02
N THR A 558 14.10 29.66 3.28
CA THR A 558 13.45 30.70 2.46
C THR A 558 14.01 30.68 1.04
N GLY A 559 15.33 30.58 0.90
CA GLY A 559 15.99 30.52 -0.41
C GLY A 559 15.61 29.26 -1.19
N GLU A 560 15.59 28.11 -0.55
CA GLU A 560 15.22 26.83 -1.18
C GLU A 560 13.72 26.77 -1.55
N GLU A 561 12.84 27.39 -0.74
CA GLU A 561 11.43 27.59 -1.10
C GLU A 561 11.28 28.47 -2.35
N MET A 562 12.01 29.58 -2.44
CA MET A 562 11.99 30.44 -3.63
C MET A 562 12.52 29.69 -4.87
N LEU A 563 13.63 28.96 -4.75
CA LEU A 563 14.17 28.15 -5.84
C LEU A 563 13.18 27.07 -6.30
N ALA A 564 12.46 26.45 -5.37
CA ALA A 564 11.44 25.46 -5.70
C ALA A 564 10.22 26.10 -6.40
N VAL A 565 9.82 27.33 -6.03
CA VAL A 565 8.80 28.09 -6.75
C VAL A 565 9.26 28.43 -8.17
N ASP A 566 10.48 28.94 -8.32
CA ASP A 566 11.05 29.35 -9.61
C ASP A 566 11.20 28.16 -10.58
N ALA A 567 11.55 26.98 -10.03
CA ALA A 567 11.57 25.71 -10.78
C ALA A 567 10.17 25.12 -11.02
N GLY A 568 9.11 25.78 -10.53
CA GLY A 568 7.73 25.32 -10.62
C GLY A 568 7.45 24.04 -9.83
N GLU A 569 8.30 23.67 -8.87
CA GLU A 569 8.18 22.47 -8.02
C GLU A 569 7.03 22.56 -7.02
N ILE A 570 6.78 23.77 -6.52
CA ILE A 570 5.68 24.11 -5.63
C ILE A 570 4.94 25.35 -6.16
N SER A 571 3.66 25.48 -5.80
CA SER A 571 2.85 26.66 -6.13
C SER A 571 3.16 27.81 -5.18
N THR A 572 3.13 29.05 -5.69
CA THR A 572 3.25 30.29 -4.89
C THR A 572 2.23 30.39 -3.76
N HIS A 573 1.07 29.74 -3.92
CA HIS A 573 0.00 29.70 -2.90
C HIS A 573 0.27 28.69 -1.77
N MET A 574 1.25 27.80 -1.94
CA MET A 574 1.62 26.80 -0.94
C MET A 574 2.79 27.22 -0.05
N CYS A 575 3.36 28.41 -0.26
CA CYS A 575 4.44 28.91 0.58
C CYS A 575 3.99 29.02 2.03
N ARG A 576 4.82 28.52 2.96
CA ARG A 576 4.58 28.74 4.39
C ARG A 576 4.53 30.27 4.62
N PRO A 577 3.61 30.78 5.45
CA PRO A 577 3.73 32.16 5.90
C PRO A 577 5.13 32.32 6.53
N PRO A 578 5.82 33.45 6.29
CA PRO A 578 7.19 33.64 6.76
C PRO A 578 7.26 33.36 8.26
N VAL A 579 8.18 32.49 8.65
CA VAL A 579 8.38 32.10 10.05
C VAL A 579 8.84 33.35 10.81
N SER A 580 7.91 34.08 11.42
CA SER A 580 8.24 35.14 12.37
C SER A 580 9.02 34.51 13.52
N GLY A 581 10.19 35.06 13.86
CA GLY A 581 11.23 34.44 14.71
C GLY A 581 10.86 34.06 16.14
N ASP A 582 9.58 34.05 16.51
CA ASP A 582 9.08 33.53 17.79
C ASP A 582 8.40 32.19 17.57
N LEU A 583 8.94 31.15 18.22
CA LEU A 583 8.46 29.77 18.25
C LEU A 583 6.93 29.66 18.42
N LEU A 584 6.19 29.63 17.32
CA LEU A 584 4.78 29.25 17.29
C LEU A 584 4.66 27.78 16.93
N THR A 585 4.18 27.01 17.89
CA THR A 585 3.62 25.67 17.67
C THR A 585 2.40 25.81 16.78
N VAL A 586 2.57 25.59 15.47
CA VAL A 586 1.44 25.49 14.54
C VAL A 586 0.62 24.27 14.94
N LYS A 587 -0.53 24.50 15.56
CA LYS A 587 -1.54 23.44 15.80
C LYS A 587 -2.22 23.12 14.47
N LEU A 588 -1.68 22.14 13.75
CA LEU A 588 -2.42 21.48 12.67
C LEU A 588 -3.67 20.77 13.26
N PRO A 589 -4.74 20.59 12.46
CA PRO A 589 -6.00 20.00 12.94
C PRO A 589 -5.75 18.67 13.66
N ASN A 590 -6.32 18.54 14.86
CA ASN A 590 -6.21 17.38 15.75
C ASN A 590 -6.60 16.07 15.05
N ALA A 591 -5.65 15.41 14.40
CA ALA A 591 -5.75 13.98 14.16
C ALA A 591 -5.57 13.30 15.52
N LYS A 592 -6.66 12.81 16.10
CA LYS A 592 -6.67 12.06 17.38
C LYS A 592 -5.97 10.70 17.18
N TYR A 593 -4.64 10.71 17.10
CA TYR A 593 -3.84 9.51 17.22
C TYR A 593 -3.82 9.08 18.68
N ARG A 594 -4.65 8.10 19.03
CA ARG A 594 -4.71 7.53 20.37
C ARG A 594 -3.56 6.53 20.51
N THR A 595 -2.36 7.00 20.79
CA THR A 595 -1.23 6.13 21.12
C THR A 595 -1.53 5.40 22.42
N LYS A 596 -1.77 4.08 22.37
CA LYS A 596 -1.74 3.25 23.59
C LYS A 596 -0.30 3.20 24.11
N PRO A 597 -0.06 3.37 25.42
CA PRO A 597 1.27 3.21 25.97
C PRO A 597 1.75 1.76 25.79
N SER A 598 2.90 1.61 25.10
CA SER A 598 3.63 0.36 24.99
C SER A 598 4.23 0.01 26.37
N THR A 599 3.58 -0.89 27.11
CA THR A 599 4.17 -1.52 28.29
C THR A 599 5.14 -2.62 27.86
N ARG A 600 6.36 -2.21 27.48
CA ARG A 600 7.46 -3.17 27.25
C ARG A 600 8.01 -3.63 28.60
N SER A 601 7.46 -4.73 29.11
CA SER A 601 8.01 -5.49 30.23
C SER A 601 9.40 -6.02 29.85
N VAL A 602 10.45 -5.41 30.39
CA VAL A 602 11.80 -5.96 30.34
C VAL A 602 11.87 -7.10 31.35
N ARG A 603 11.63 -8.33 30.90
CA ARG A 603 12.07 -9.52 31.64
C ARG A 603 13.60 -9.63 31.49
N SER A 604 14.33 -9.17 32.49
CA SER A 604 15.71 -9.60 32.70
C SER A 604 15.67 -11.09 33.08
N LYS A 605 16.16 -11.96 32.19
CA LYS A 605 16.58 -13.31 32.58
C LYS A 605 17.94 -13.16 33.25
N ALA A 606 17.99 -13.59 34.51
CA ALA A 606 19.23 -13.83 35.25
C ALA A 606 19.88 -15.13 34.79
#